data_AF-A0A8T7ENB8-F1
#
_entry.id   AF-A0A8T7ENB8-F1
#
_cell.length_a   1.000
_cell.length_b   1.000
_cell.length_c   1.000
_cell.angle_alpha   90.00
_cell.angle_beta   90.00
_cell.angle_gamma   90.00
#
_symmetry.space_group_name_H-M   'P 1'
#
loop_
_entity.id
_entity.type
_entity.pdbx_description
1 polymer ?
#
loop_
_entity_poly.entity_id
_entity_poly.type
_entity_poly.pdbx_seq_one_letter_code
_entity_poly.pdbx_strand_id
1 'polypeptide(L)'
;MSPVMAALGAWVLSMIALPIARWVFGDSVIPAMTTVSALFQVSAVLIALRTTWSTARVAAVFAVVAILTFGAEWLGSTTGIPFGDYAYTDGLQPQIAGVPLLIPFAWMMMLGPSWAVAQRVTASLPAGFLRGAAFAGVSGAAMAAWDLLPRPADGGVGVLAVGGAGGLLRRAVG
;
A
#
# COMPACT_ATOMS: atom_id res chain seq x y z
N MET A 1 12.98 21.68 -11.75
CA MET A 1 12.27 20.84 -10.76
C MET A 1 12.92 19.46 -10.76
N SER A 2 13.26 18.87 -9.60
CA SER A 2 13.88 17.54 -9.59
C SER A 2 12.86 16.47 -10.02
N PRO A 3 13.30 15.33 -10.59
CA PRO A 3 12.39 14.25 -11.01
C PRO A 3 11.52 13.72 -9.87
N VAL A 4 12.08 13.68 -8.65
CA VAL A 4 11.34 13.29 -7.43
C VAL A 4 10.21 14.27 -7.15
N MET A 5 10.46 15.58 -7.19
CA MET A 5 9.44 16.60 -6.93
C MET A 5 8.35 16.60 -8.02
N ALA A 6 8.72 16.34 -9.28
CA ALA A 6 7.74 16.19 -10.35
C ALA A 6 6.83 14.97 -10.12
N ALA A 7 7.40 13.83 -9.74
CA ALA A 7 6.63 12.61 -9.47
C ALA A 7 5.72 12.75 -8.23
N LEU A 8 6.21 13.38 -7.16
CA LEU A 8 5.40 13.72 -5.99
C LEU A 8 4.28 14.69 -6.36
N GLY A 9 4.57 15.71 -7.18
CA GLY A 9 3.57 16.64 -7.69
C GLY A 9 2.47 15.93 -8.48
N ALA A 10 2.84 15.02 -9.39
CA ALA A 10 1.88 14.23 -10.16
C ALA A 10 1.00 13.33 -9.24
N TRP A 11 1.62 12.70 -8.24
CA TRP A 11 0.88 11.92 -7.25
C TRP A 11 -0.12 12.78 -6.47
N VAL A 12 0.31 13.93 -5.92
CA VAL A 12 -0.58 14.86 -5.20
C VAL A 12 -1.70 15.37 -6.10
N LEU A 13 -1.39 15.76 -7.34
CA LEU A 13 -2.38 16.21 -8.31
C LEU A 13 -3.42 15.11 -8.60
N SER A 14 -3.01 13.84 -8.66
CA SER A 14 -3.96 12.73 -8.84
C SER A 14 -4.90 12.56 -7.63
N MET A 15 -4.41 12.79 -6.41
CA MET A 15 -5.24 12.74 -5.21
C MET A 15 -6.28 13.88 -5.18
N ILE A 16 -5.92 15.05 -5.69
CA ILE A 16 -6.83 16.19 -5.85
C ILE A 16 -7.83 15.93 -7.00
N ALA A 17 -7.36 15.30 -8.08
CA ALA A 17 -8.19 15.02 -9.25
C ALA A 17 -9.27 13.98 -8.97
N LEU A 18 -9.03 12.97 -8.13
CA LEU A 18 -9.99 11.90 -7.83
C LEU A 18 -11.36 12.42 -7.33
N PRO A 19 -11.46 13.25 -6.27
CA PRO A 19 -12.75 13.73 -5.79
C PRO A 19 -13.45 14.63 -6.81
N ILE A 20 -12.70 15.40 -7.61
CA ILE A 20 -13.26 16.23 -8.70
C ILE A 20 -13.82 15.35 -9.81
N ALA A 21 -13.06 14.35 -10.25
CA ALA A 21 -13.48 13.39 -11.26
C ALA A 21 -14.71 12.59 -10.80
N ARG A 22 -14.73 12.19 -9.53
CA ARG A 22 -15.91 11.56 -8.92
C ARG A 22 -17.13 12.46 -8.96
N TRP A 23 -16.98 13.75 -8.68
CA TRP A 23 -18.11 14.70 -8.73
C TRP A 23 -18.67 14.89 -10.15
N VAL A 24 -17.80 14.86 -11.16
CA VAL A 24 -18.18 15.09 -12.57
C VAL A 24 -18.69 13.82 -13.26
N PHE A 25 -18.04 12.68 -13.01
CA PHE A 25 -18.24 11.43 -13.76
C PHE A 25 -18.90 10.32 -12.92
N GLY A 26 -19.14 10.56 -11.63
CA GLY A 26 -19.75 9.60 -10.70
C GLY A 26 -18.76 8.60 -10.10
N ASP A 27 -19.28 7.58 -9.41
CA ASP A 27 -18.46 6.61 -8.67
C ASP A 27 -17.70 5.61 -9.57
N SER A 28 -18.07 5.50 -10.85
CA SER A 28 -17.44 4.57 -11.80
C SER A 28 -15.97 4.90 -12.09
N VAL A 29 -15.52 6.14 -11.86
CA VAL A 29 -14.11 6.53 -12.05
C VAL A 29 -13.20 6.15 -10.88
N ILE A 30 -13.77 5.78 -9.73
CA ILE A 30 -13.00 5.50 -8.50
C ILE A 30 -11.93 4.41 -8.74
N PRO A 31 -12.22 3.24 -9.35
CA PRO A 31 -11.20 2.20 -9.49
C PRO A 31 -10.06 2.62 -10.43
N ALA A 32 -10.39 3.29 -11.54
CA ALA A 32 -9.39 3.78 -12.50
C ALA A 32 -8.51 4.87 -11.89
N MET A 33 -9.11 5.85 -11.21
CA MET A 33 -8.37 6.94 -10.56
C MET A 33 -7.54 6.46 -9.37
N THR A 34 -8.02 5.48 -8.62
CA THR A 34 -7.25 4.82 -7.54
C THR A 34 -6.03 4.12 -8.12
N THR A 35 -6.20 3.38 -9.23
CA THR A 35 -5.09 2.74 -9.94
C THR A 35 -4.06 3.77 -10.44
N VAL A 36 -4.51 4.84 -11.10
CA VAL A 36 -3.62 5.92 -11.57
C VAL A 36 -2.86 6.56 -10.41
N SER A 37 -3.54 6.86 -9.31
CA SER A 37 -2.91 7.47 -8.15
C SER A 37 -1.86 6.55 -7.52
N ALA A 38 -2.17 5.27 -7.36
CA ALA A 38 -1.23 4.26 -6.87
C ALA A 38 -0.01 4.07 -7.81
N LEU A 39 -0.20 4.16 -9.13
CA LEU A 39 0.91 4.12 -10.09
C LEU A 39 1.82 5.34 -9.97
N PHE A 40 1.27 6.55 -9.81
CA PHE A 40 2.10 7.73 -9.56
C PHE A 40 2.80 7.66 -8.22
N GLN A 41 2.13 7.16 -7.19
CA GLN A 41 2.71 6.94 -5.87
C GLN A 41 3.94 6.02 -5.94
N VAL A 42 3.80 4.81 -6.51
CA VAL A 42 4.91 3.87 -6.58
C VAL A 42 6.04 4.40 -7.48
N SER A 43 5.69 5.12 -8.56
CA SER A 43 6.68 5.79 -9.41
C SER A 43 7.50 6.82 -8.62
N ALA A 44 6.85 7.64 -7.80
CA ALA A 44 7.53 8.63 -6.95
C ALA A 44 8.49 7.94 -5.96
N VAL A 45 8.05 6.85 -5.32
CA VAL A 45 8.89 6.06 -4.41
C VAL A 45 10.09 5.46 -5.14
N LEU A 46 9.89 4.81 -6.29
CA LEU A 46 10.97 4.19 -7.05
C LEU A 46 11.98 5.22 -7.54
N ILE A 47 11.53 6.37 -8.06
CA ILE A 47 12.40 7.47 -8.47
C ILE A 47 13.21 7.97 -7.28
N ALA A 48 12.59 8.18 -6.12
CA ALA A 48 13.28 8.60 -4.90
C ALA A 48 14.34 7.58 -4.45
N LEU A 49 14.01 6.29 -4.40
CA LEU A 49 14.96 5.24 -4.02
C LEU A 49 16.15 5.15 -4.98
N ARG A 50 15.92 5.35 -6.29
CA ARG A 50 17.00 5.30 -7.29
C ARG A 50 18.00 6.46 -7.18
N THR A 51 17.68 7.53 -6.45
CA THR A 51 18.65 8.59 -6.15
C THR A 51 19.71 8.19 -5.13
N THR A 52 19.45 7.15 -4.32
CA THR A 52 20.34 6.73 -3.22
C THR A 52 20.82 5.29 -3.35
N TRP A 53 20.03 4.40 -3.95
CA TRP A 53 20.32 2.97 -4.06
C TRP A 53 20.51 2.52 -5.51
N SER A 54 21.31 1.47 -5.72
CA SER A 54 21.48 0.82 -7.03
C SER A 54 20.18 0.16 -7.53
N THR A 55 20.05 -0.03 -8.85
CA THR A 55 18.86 -0.67 -9.44
C THR A 55 18.61 -2.05 -8.84
N ALA A 56 19.67 -2.85 -8.67
CA ALA A 56 19.57 -4.19 -8.11
C ALA A 56 19.01 -4.17 -6.69
N ARG A 57 19.45 -3.22 -5.85
CA ARG A 57 18.95 -3.09 -4.48
C ARG A 57 17.48 -2.66 -4.46
N VAL A 58 17.09 -1.70 -5.31
CA VAL A 58 15.69 -1.27 -5.41
C VAL A 58 14.80 -2.41 -5.88
N ALA A 59 15.22 -3.16 -6.91
CA ALA A 59 14.49 -4.32 -7.41
C ALA A 59 14.35 -5.43 -6.36
N ALA A 60 15.42 -5.73 -5.62
CA ALA A 60 15.38 -6.73 -4.56
C ALA A 60 14.44 -6.34 -3.42
N VAL A 61 14.50 -5.08 -2.95
CA VAL A 61 13.59 -4.60 -1.89
C VAL A 61 12.15 -4.59 -2.39
N PHE A 62 11.91 -4.14 -3.61
CA PHE A 62 10.58 -4.17 -4.22
C PHE A 62 10.04 -5.60 -4.28
N ALA A 63 10.83 -6.57 -4.74
CA ALA A 63 10.41 -7.97 -4.81
C ALA A 63 10.07 -8.55 -3.44
N VAL A 64 10.91 -8.29 -2.42
CA VAL A 64 10.65 -8.75 -1.04
C VAL A 64 9.36 -8.14 -0.50
N VAL A 65 9.17 -6.82 -0.63
CA VAL A 65 7.95 -6.16 -0.17
C VAL A 65 6.73 -6.70 -0.90
N ALA A 66 6.83 -6.87 -2.22
CA ALA A 66 5.72 -7.36 -3.03
C ALA A 66 5.30 -8.79 -2.64
N ILE A 67 6.26 -9.69 -2.44
CA ILE A 67 5.99 -11.08 -2.02
C ILE A 67 5.37 -11.11 -0.62
N LEU A 68 5.93 -10.37 0.34
CA LEU A 68 5.45 -10.39 1.72
C LEU A 68 4.04 -9.79 1.84
N THR A 69 3.80 -8.66 1.17
CA THR A 69 2.50 -7.98 1.21
C THR A 69 1.43 -8.78 0.46
N PHE A 70 1.75 -9.30 -0.73
CA PHE A 70 0.84 -10.18 -1.46
C PHE A 70 0.53 -11.46 -0.67
N GLY A 71 1.55 -12.09 -0.08
CA GLY A 71 1.38 -13.29 0.73
C GLY A 71 0.51 -13.04 1.97
N ALA A 72 0.72 -11.91 2.65
CA ALA A 72 -0.10 -11.52 3.80
C ALA A 72 -1.56 -11.24 3.40
N GLU A 73 -1.78 -10.56 2.28
CA GLU A 73 -3.11 -10.24 1.77
C GLU A 73 -3.86 -11.49 1.27
N TRP A 74 -3.14 -12.40 0.58
CA TRP A 74 -3.70 -13.66 0.13
C TRP A 74 -4.04 -14.57 1.32
N LEU A 75 -3.16 -14.67 2.31
CA LEU A 75 -3.45 -15.43 3.53
C LEU A 75 -4.64 -14.82 4.29
N GLY A 76 -4.68 -13.48 4.39
CA GLY A 76 -5.77 -12.74 5.01
C GLY A 76 -7.13 -13.00 4.36
N SER A 77 -7.19 -12.87 3.04
CA SER A 77 -8.43 -13.06 2.26
C SER A 77 -8.88 -14.52 2.18
N THR A 78 -7.97 -15.50 2.31
CA THR A 78 -8.32 -16.93 2.28
C THR A 78 -8.68 -17.50 3.65
N THR A 79 -8.06 -17.01 4.73
CA THR A 79 -8.26 -17.57 6.09
C THR A 79 -9.21 -16.75 6.96
N GLY A 80 -9.56 -15.52 6.55
CA GLY A 80 -10.36 -14.61 7.36
C GLY A 80 -9.64 -14.07 8.59
N ILE A 81 -8.36 -14.42 8.82
CA ILE A 81 -7.54 -13.97 9.94
C ILE A 81 -6.28 -13.31 9.36
N PRO A 82 -5.89 -12.08 9.75
CA PRO A 82 -6.43 -11.22 10.81
C PRO A 82 -7.51 -10.21 10.37
N PHE A 83 -7.94 -10.24 9.11
CA PHE A 83 -8.68 -9.16 8.47
C PHE A 83 -10.20 -9.40 8.33
N GLY A 84 -10.68 -10.61 8.63
CA GLY A 84 -12.08 -11.02 8.43
C GLY A 84 -12.37 -11.48 7.01
N ASP A 85 -13.61 -11.93 6.76
CA ASP A 85 -14.04 -12.42 5.45
C ASP A 85 -14.42 -11.27 4.50
N TYR A 86 -13.54 -10.93 3.57
CA TYR A 86 -13.79 -9.97 2.49
C TYR A 86 -13.26 -10.49 1.16
N ALA A 87 -13.85 -10.00 0.06
CA ALA A 87 -13.39 -10.26 -1.29
C ALA A 87 -13.23 -8.95 -2.07
N TYR A 88 -12.17 -8.84 -2.85
CA TYR A 88 -11.97 -7.71 -3.76
C TYR A 88 -12.96 -7.77 -4.92
N THR A 89 -13.56 -6.63 -5.27
CA THR A 89 -14.44 -6.50 -6.44
C THR A 89 -13.63 -6.44 -7.74
N ASP A 90 -14.29 -6.62 -8.88
CA ASP A 90 -13.64 -6.57 -10.20
C ASP A 90 -13.16 -5.17 -10.60
N GLY A 91 -13.32 -4.15 -9.73
CA GLY A 91 -12.84 -2.80 -9.99
C GLY A 91 -11.32 -2.67 -10.00
N LEU A 92 -10.61 -3.46 -9.19
CA LEU A 92 -9.14 -3.44 -9.13
C LEU A 92 -8.58 -4.66 -9.86
N GLN A 93 -8.23 -4.48 -11.13
CA GLN A 93 -7.62 -5.49 -11.98
C GLN A 93 -6.22 -5.05 -12.44
N PRO A 94 -5.33 -6.00 -12.73
CA PRO A 94 -5.50 -7.46 -12.65
C PRO A 94 -5.41 -8.01 -11.21
N GLN A 95 -6.10 -9.12 -10.95
CA GLN A 95 -6.01 -9.88 -9.69
C GLN A 95 -5.29 -11.21 -9.88
N ILE A 96 -4.57 -11.64 -8.85
CA ILE A 96 -4.03 -13.00 -8.73
C ILE A 96 -4.64 -13.61 -7.47
N ALA A 97 -5.25 -14.79 -7.61
CA ALA A 97 -5.90 -15.50 -6.51
C ALA A 97 -6.91 -14.64 -5.70
N GLY A 98 -7.65 -13.75 -6.38
CA GLY A 98 -8.62 -12.85 -5.75
C GLY A 98 -8.02 -11.60 -5.08
N VAL A 99 -6.70 -11.40 -5.17
CA VAL A 99 -5.98 -10.25 -4.63
C VAL A 99 -5.48 -9.36 -5.78
N PRO A 100 -5.83 -8.05 -5.83
CA PRO A 100 -5.32 -7.15 -6.84
C PRO A 100 -3.81 -6.98 -6.78
N LEU A 101 -3.15 -7.08 -7.94
CA LEU A 101 -1.72 -6.83 -8.04
C LEU A 101 -1.34 -5.42 -7.57
N LEU A 102 -2.27 -4.48 -7.64
CA LEU A 102 -2.08 -3.11 -7.17
C LEU A 102 -1.76 -3.01 -5.67
N ILE A 103 -2.23 -3.95 -4.85
CA ILE A 103 -2.08 -3.90 -3.38
C ILE A 103 -0.60 -3.90 -2.97
N PRO A 104 0.24 -4.84 -3.42
CA PRO A 104 1.70 -4.78 -3.23
C PRO A 104 2.36 -3.44 -3.61
N PHE A 105 1.92 -2.80 -4.69
CA PHE A 105 2.46 -1.51 -5.12
C PHE A 105 2.03 -0.37 -4.18
N ALA A 106 0.79 -0.38 -3.69
CA ALA A 106 0.31 0.61 -2.73
C ALA A 106 1.13 0.56 -1.43
N TRP A 107 1.48 -0.64 -0.96
CA TRP A 107 2.30 -0.82 0.25
C TRP A 107 3.70 -0.20 0.16
N MET A 108 4.23 0.03 -1.05
CA MET A 108 5.53 0.71 -1.23
C MET A 108 5.54 2.13 -0.66
N MET A 109 4.38 2.78 -0.50
CA MET A 109 4.29 4.09 0.14
C MET A 109 4.83 4.09 1.57
N MET A 110 4.67 2.95 2.27
CA MET A 110 5.06 2.79 3.66
C MET A 110 6.52 2.39 3.83
N LEU A 111 7.25 2.08 2.75
CA LEU A 111 8.65 1.67 2.83
C LEU A 111 9.53 2.76 3.48
N GLY A 112 9.44 4.00 2.99
CA GLY A 112 10.24 5.13 3.49
C GLY A 112 9.93 5.48 4.95
N PRO A 113 8.65 5.74 5.31
CA PRO A 113 8.25 6.04 6.68
C PRO A 113 8.60 4.92 7.67
N SER A 114 8.32 3.66 7.34
CA SER A 114 8.58 2.51 8.23
C SER A 114 10.08 2.30 8.43
N TRP A 115 10.88 2.47 7.37
CA TRP A 115 12.34 2.44 7.46
C TRP A 115 12.86 3.55 8.38
N ALA A 116 12.34 4.77 8.26
CA ALA A 116 12.77 5.89 9.11
C ALA A 116 12.44 5.64 10.59
N VAL A 117 11.25 5.13 10.89
CA VAL A 117 10.85 4.73 12.26
C VAL A 117 11.79 3.63 12.77
N ALA A 118 11.99 2.55 12.01
CA ALA A 118 12.84 1.45 12.42
C ALA A 118 14.29 1.88 12.65
N GLN A 119 14.83 2.78 11.81
CA GLN A 119 16.18 3.33 12.02
C GLN A 119 16.31 4.10 13.33
N ARG A 120 15.28 4.87 13.71
CA ARG A 120 15.28 5.65 14.96
C ARG A 120 15.14 4.76 16.18
N VAL A 121 14.23 3.78 16.14
CA VAL A 121 13.98 2.85 17.26
C VAL A 121 15.16 1.93 17.51
N THR A 122 15.82 1.45 16.44
CA THR A 122 16.94 0.50 16.56
C THR A 122 18.31 1.18 16.65
N ALA A 123 18.35 2.51 16.72
CA ALA A 123 19.59 3.28 16.66
C ALA A 123 20.60 2.91 17.75
N SER A 124 20.11 2.63 18.97
CA SER A 124 20.91 2.29 20.16
C SER A 124 21.38 0.84 20.21
N LEU A 125 20.88 -0.04 19.34
CA LEU A 125 21.28 -1.45 19.35
C LEU A 125 22.66 -1.65 18.71
N PRO A 126 23.51 -2.54 19.24
CA PRO A 126 24.78 -2.86 18.62
C PRO A 126 24.56 -3.48 17.22
N ALA A 127 25.49 -3.19 16.30
CA ALA A 127 25.45 -3.78 14.97
C ALA A 127 25.56 -5.31 15.07
N GLY A 128 24.65 -6.02 14.39
CA GLY A 128 24.60 -7.46 14.41
C GLY A 128 23.22 -7.98 14.01
N PHE A 129 23.07 -9.31 14.04
CA PHE A 129 21.83 -9.99 13.67
C PHE A 129 20.62 -9.46 14.45
N LEU A 130 20.77 -9.24 15.77
CA LEU A 130 19.69 -8.75 16.63
C LEU A 130 19.16 -7.37 16.19
N ARG A 131 20.04 -6.45 15.81
CA ARG A 131 19.63 -5.15 15.26
C ARG A 131 18.92 -5.31 13.92
N GLY A 132 19.40 -6.20 13.07
CA GLY A 132 18.74 -6.53 11.79
C GLY A 132 17.33 -7.09 11.99
N ALA A 133 17.18 -8.05 12.89
CA ALA A 133 15.89 -8.65 13.23
C ALA A 133 14.94 -7.62 13.86
N ALA A 134 15.41 -6.80 14.80
CA ALA A 134 14.64 -5.72 15.41
C ALA A 134 14.23 -4.68 14.36
N PHE A 135 15.13 -4.33 13.43
CA PHE A 135 14.85 -3.37 12.36
C PHE A 135 13.74 -3.88 11.43
N ALA A 136 13.82 -5.15 11.02
CA ALA A 136 12.78 -5.79 10.21
C ALA A 136 11.45 -5.88 10.97
N GLY A 137 11.48 -6.27 12.24
CA GLY A 137 10.31 -6.36 13.10
C GLY A 137 9.61 -5.01 13.29
N VAL A 138 10.36 -3.95 13.60
CA VAL A 138 9.80 -2.59 13.76
C VAL A 138 9.27 -2.05 12.43
N SER A 139 9.96 -2.32 11.32
CA SER A 139 9.47 -1.92 9.99
C SER A 139 8.15 -2.60 9.67
N GLY A 140 8.06 -3.92 9.89
CA GLY A 140 6.82 -4.68 9.69
C GLY A 140 5.69 -4.22 10.61
N ALA A 141 5.99 -3.94 11.88
CA ALA A 141 5.02 -3.41 12.83
C ALA A 141 4.52 -2.01 12.43
N ALA A 142 5.38 -1.13 11.93
CA ALA A 142 4.99 0.19 11.45
C ALA A 142 4.10 0.11 10.20
N MET A 143 4.40 -0.80 9.27
CA MET A 143 3.54 -1.07 8.11
C MET A 143 2.18 -1.61 8.54
N ALA A 144 2.15 -2.59 9.45
CA ALA A 144 0.90 -3.15 9.96
C ALA A 144 0.08 -2.12 10.75
N ALA A 145 0.73 -1.28 11.57
CA ALA A 145 0.06 -0.22 12.33
C ALA A 145 -0.60 0.82 11.43
N TRP A 146 0.01 1.13 10.28
CA TRP A 146 -0.62 1.99 9.27
C TRP A 146 -1.89 1.38 8.70
N ASP A 147 -1.98 0.06 8.51
CA ASP A 147 -3.21 -0.61 8.08
C ASP A 147 -4.37 -0.42 9.08
N LEU A 148 -4.03 -0.44 10.36
CA LEU A 148 -5.01 -0.37 11.45
C LEU A 148 -5.57 1.05 11.62
N LEU A 149 -4.79 2.07 11.27
CA LEU A 149 -5.11 3.47 11.55
C LEU A 149 -6.39 3.96 10.81
N PRO A 150 -6.63 3.61 9.53
CA PRO A 150 -7.86 3.99 8.84
C PRO A 150 -9.11 3.22 9.24
N ARG A 151 -9.05 2.21 10.13
CA ARG A 151 -10.23 1.38 10.45
C ARG A 151 -11.27 2.16 11.27
N PRO A 152 -12.51 2.38 10.77
CA PRO A 152 -13.60 2.84 11.62
C PRO A 152 -13.92 1.82 12.72
N ALA A 153 -14.38 2.32 13.88
CA ALA A 153 -14.58 1.55 15.12
C ALA A 153 -15.70 0.49 15.05
N ASP A 154 -16.45 0.45 13.94
CA ASP A 154 -17.52 -0.50 13.63
C ASP A 154 -17.03 -1.76 12.89
N GLY A 155 -15.71 -1.90 12.68
CA GLY A 155 -15.12 -3.06 11.99
C GLY A 155 -15.23 -3.00 10.47
N GLY A 156 -15.59 -1.84 9.91
CA GLY A 156 -15.46 -1.58 8.48
C GLY A 156 -14.00 -1.36 8.09
N VAL A 157 -13.60 -1.81 6.90
CA VAL A 157 -12.31 -1.44 6.32
C VAL A 157 -12.44 0.01 5.81
N GLY A 158 -11.62 0.93 6.34
CA GLY A 158 -11.71 2.36 6.06
C GLY A 158 -11.41 2.76 4.62
N VAL A 159 -11.98 3.91 4.21
CA VAL A 159 -11.94 4.59 2.89
C VAL A 159 -12.40 3.76 1.68
N LEU A 160 -12.26 2.44 1.72
CA LEU A 160 -12.80 1.46 0.79
C LEU A 160 -14.18 1.00 1.29
N ALA A 161 -15.05 1.95 1.60
CA ALA A 161 -16.33 1.69 2.26
C ALA A 161 -17.15 0.65 1.48
N VAL A 162 -17.48 -0.43 2.19
CA VAL A 162 -18.54 -1.37 1.84
C VAL A 162 -19.85 -0.59 1.80
N GLY A 163 -20.50 -0.55 0.63
CA GLY A 163 -21.86 -0.01 0.49
C GLY A 163 -22.02 1.00 -0.65
N GLY A 164 -21.89 0.54 -1.89
CA GLY A 164 -22.20 1.31 -3.09
C GLY A 164 -21.65 0.61 -4.34
N ALA A 165 -22.24 0.87 -5.51
CA ALA A 165 -21.84 0.27 -6.78
C ALA A 165 -20.36 0.53 -7.19
N GLY A 166 -19.63 1.40 -6.45
CA GLY A 166 -18.20 1.69 -6.61
C GLY A 166 -17.28 1.14 -5.51
N GLY A 167 -17.76 0.27 -4.61
CA GLY A 167 -16.95 -0.31 -3.54
C GLY A 167 -15.84 -1.23 -4.08
N LEU A 168 -14.59 -1.03 -3.62
CA LEU A 168 -13.43 -1.85 -4.00
C LEU A 168 -13.37 -3.19 -3.23
N LEU A 169 -14.17 -3.30 -2.17
CA LEU A 169 -14.31 -4.48 -1.31
C LEU A 169 -15.79 -4.86 -1.19
N ARG A 170 -16.09 -6.16 -1.13
CA ARG A 170 -17.39 -6.71 -0.73
C ARG A 170 -17.21 -7.63 0.47
N ARG A 171 -18.16 -7.63 1.41
CA ARG A 171 -18.26 -8.71 2.41
C ARG A 171 -18.43 -10.03 1.65
N ALA A 172 -17.64 -11.04 1.97
CA ALA A 172 -17.91 -12.37 1.46
C ALA A 172 -19.19 -12.87 2.16
N VAL A 173 -20.29 -12.91 1.41
CA VAL A 173 -21.54 -13.50 1.91
C VAL A 173 -21.34 -15.01 1.87
N GLY A 174 -21.26 -15.64 3.04
CA GLY A 174 -21.52 -17.06 3.21
C GLY A 174 -23.01 -17.33 3.20
#